data_AF-A0A448DVY3-F1
#
_entry.id   AF-A0A448DVY3-F1
#
_cell.length_a   1.000
_cell.length_b   1.000
_cell.length_c   1.000
_cell.angle_alpha   90.00
_cell.angle_beta   90.00
_cell.angle_gamma   90.00
#
_symmetry.space_group_name_H-M   'P 1'
#
loop_
_entity.id
_entity.type
_entity.pdbx_description
1 polymer ?
#
loop_
_entity_poly.entity_id
_entity_poly.type
_entity_poly.pdbx_seq_one_letter_code
_entity_poly.pdbx_strand_id
1 'polypeptide(L)'
;MQTLPAFVYLVPVVMLFGIGNVPGVIVTIIFSVAPLVRLTNLGIRQVPADKVEAARAFGCTATQMLMKVQLPLAAPTMMAGLNQTLMLSLSMVVVASMISVGGLGLMVLSGIGRLDMGLASVGGAGLVLLAVFLDRLTQAMGERSSDLATGQRWYQSGPLGLVMKFKKKKNVARPVTN
;
A
#
# COMPACT_ATOMS: atom_id res chain seq x y z
N MET A 1 -3.97 3.88 18.72
CA MET A 1 -3.08 4.85 18.04
C MET A 1 -3.84 5.92 17.25
N GLN A 2 -5.03 5.66 16.69
CA GLN A 2 -5.77 6.63 15.85
C GLN A 2 -6.45 7.80 16.59
N THR A 3 -6.34 7.91 17.92
CA THR A 3 -7.07 8.92 18.72
C THR A 3 -6.22 10.11 19.16
N LEU A 4 -4.89 10.02 19.04
CA LEU A 4 -4.01 11.13 19.40
C LEU A 4 -3.62 11.92 18.14
N PRO A 5 -3.81 13.25 18.12
CA PRO A 5 -3.39 14.10 17.00
C PRO A 5 -1.89 13.95 16.71
N ALA A 6 -1.50 14.03 15.43
CA ALA A 6 -0.11 13.87 15.01
C ALA A 6 0.87 14.82 15.74
N PHE A 7 0.42 16.04 16.06
CA PHE A 7 1.19 17.01 16.85
C PHE A 7 1.56 16.54 18.25
N VAL A 8 0.73 15.70 18.89
CA VAL A 8 0.99 15.21 20.25
C VAL A 8 2.21 14.29 20.27
N TYR A 9 2.38 13.47 19.23
CA TYR A 9 3.55 12.60 19.08
C TYR A 9 4.84 13.36 18.76
N LEU A 10 4.71 14.54 18.15
CA LEU A 10 5.83 15.32 17.66
C LEU A 10 6.56 16.05 18.80
N VAL A 11 5.85 16.49 19.84
CA VAL A 11 6.44 17.17 21.02
C VAL A 11 7.54 16.35 21.70
N PRO A 12 7.30 15.11 22.19
CA PRO A 12 8.34 14.35 22.88
C PRO A 12 9.50 13.96 21.95
N VAL A 13 9.23 13.70 20.67
CA VAL A 13 10.28 13.35 19.70
C VAL A 13 11.19 14.54 19.43
N VAL A 14 10.63 15.74 19.25
CA VAL A 14 11.42 16.97 19.05
C VAL A 14 12.19 17.34 20.32
N MET A 15 11.61 17.14 21.50
CA MET A 15 12.33 17.36 22.76
C MET A 15 13.56 16.45 22.91
N LEU A 16 13.48 15.20 22.42
CA LEU A 16 14.56 14.22 22.54
C LEU A 16 15.63 14.37 21.44
N PHE A 17 15.21 14.68 20.21
CA PHE A 17 16.07 14.67 19.02
C PHE A 17 16.34 16.04 18.41
N GLY A 18 15.76 17.11 18.98
CA GLY A 18 15.83 18.46 18.43
C GLY A 18 14.94 18.67 17.20
N ILE A 19 15.20 19.74 16.47
CA ILE A 19 14.50 20.09 15.22
C ILE A 19 15.32 19.58 14.04
N GLY A 20 14.66 19.05 13.01
CA GLY A 20 15.31 18.67 11.76
C GLY A 20 14.68 17.46 11.09
N ASN A 21 15.42 16.84 10.18
CA ASN A 21 14.90 15.72 9.37
C ASN A 21 14.67 14.45 10.18
N VAL A 22 15.52 14.17 11.17
CA VAL A 22 15.46 12.96 12.02
C VAL A 22 14.10 12.83 12.76
N PRO A 23 13.65 13.83 13.56
CA PRO A 23 12.35 13.74 14.23
C PRO A 23 11.18 13.65 13.23
N GLY A 24 11.27 14.32 12.08
CA GLY A 24 10.26 14.25 11.02
C GLY A 24 10.07 12.83 10.48
N VAL A 25 11.17 12.10 10.24
CA VAL A 25 11.13 10.70 9.80
C VAL A 25 10.54 9.81 10.89
N ILE A 26 10.99 9.95 12.14
CA ILE A 26 10.50 9.13 13.27
C ILE A 26 8.98 9.28 13.45
N VAL A 27 8.48 10.53 13.48
CA VAL A 27 7.04 10.78 13.64
C VAL A 27 6.25 10.20 12.47
N THR A 28 6.76 10.33 11.24
CA THR A 28 6.13 9.77 10.04
C THR A 28 6.03 8.24 10.11
N ILE A 29 7.08 7.56 10.56
CA ILE A 29 7.08 6.10 10.76
C ILE A 29 6.03 5.71 11.79
N ILE A 30 6.03 6.33 12.97
CA ILE A 30 5.09 6.03 14.06
C ILE A 30 3.64 6.21 13.60
N PHE A 31 3.37 7.27 12.84
CA PHE A 31 2.03 7.59 12.37
C PHE A 31 1.55 6.60 11.29
N SER A 32 2.42 6.22 10.36
CA SER A 32 2.05 5.45 9.17
C SER A 32 2.15 3.94 9.35
N VAL A 33 2.83 3.43 10.39
CA VAL A 33 3.04 1.99 10.61
C VAL A 33 1.78 1.25 11.06
N ALA A 34 0.81 1.94 11.65
CA ALA A 34 -0.42 1.34 12.18
C ALA A 34 -1.21 0.52 11.14
N PRO A 35 -1.55 1.05 9.95
CA PRO A 35 -2.22 0.26 8.91
C PRO A 35 -1.36 -0.88 8.37
N LEU A 36 -0.04 -0.70 8.24
CA LEU A 36 0.87 -1.76 7.78
C LEU A 36 0.78 -2.99 8.70
N VAL A 37 0.92 -2.78 10.01
CA VAL A 37 0.85 -3.86 11.00
C VAL A 37 -0.55 -4.49 11.01
N ARG A 38 -1.60 -3.66 10.96
CA ARG A 38 -2.99 -4.14 11.00
C ARG A 38 -3.32 -5.01 9.79
N LEU A 39 -2.99 -4.55 8.58
CA LEU A 39 -3.32 -5.25 7.34
C LEU A 39 -2.41 -6.47 7.10
N THR A 40 -1.19 -6.44 7.63
CA THR A 40 -0.33 -7.62 7.65
C THR A 40 -0.89 -8.72 8.57
N ASN A 41 -1.26 -8.37 9.80
CA ASN A 41 -1.89 -9.32 10.73
C ASN A 41 -3.21 -9.86 10.18
N LEU A 42 -4.03 -8.99 9.58
CA LEU A 42 -5.28 -9.38 8.93
C LEU A 42 -5.02 -10.34 7.77
N GLY A 43 -4.07 -10.03 6.89
CA GLY A 43 -3.74 -10.87 5.74
C GLY A 43 -3.29 -12.26 6.14
N ILE A 44 -2.45 -12.38 7.18
CA ILE A 44 -1.99 -13.69 7.69
C ILE A 44 -3.15 -14.49 8.30
N ARG A 45 -4.05 -13.83 9.05
CA ARG A 45 -5.20 -14.49 9.68
C ARG A 45 -6.30 -14.90 8.70
N GLN A 46 -6.38 -14.23 7.55
CA GLN A 46 -7.36 -14.52 6.49
C GLN A 46 -6.93 -15.66 5.56
N VAL A 47 -5.74 -16.23 5.75
CA VAL A 47 -5.28 -17.39 4.97
C VAL A 47 -6.24 -18.57 5.24
N PRO A 48 -6.80 -19.21 4.19
CA PRO A 48 -7.75 -20.32 4.36
C PRO A 48 -7.15 -21.48 5.16
N ALA A 49 -7.89 -21.96 6.16
CA ALA A 49 -7.46 -23.05 7.04
C ALA A 49 -7.11 -24.32 6.24
N ASP A 50 -7.90 -24.66 5.23
CA ASP A 50 -7.71 -25.84 4.38
C ASP A 50 -6.31 -25.86 3.72
N LYS A 51 -5.79 -24.69 3.31
CA LYS A 51 -4.44 -24.58 2.72
C LYS A 51 -3.35 -24.78 3.77
N VAL A 52 -3.59 -24.34 5.00
CA VAL A 52 -2.67 -24.51 6.13
C VAL A 52 -2.66 -25.97 6.60
N GLU A 53 -3.82 -26.62 6.67
CA GLU A 53 -3.96 -28.03 7.03
C GLU A 53 -3.31 -28.93 5.97
N ALA A 54 -3.56 -28.67 4.68
CA ALA A 54 -2.90 -29.39 3.59
C ALA A 54 -1.38 -29.26 3.68
N ALA A 55 -0.85 -28.04 3.82
CA ALA A 55 0.60 -27.83 3.94
C ALA A 55 1.19 -28.53 5.18
N ARG A 56 0.44 -28.59 6.29
CA ARG A 56 0.85 -29.34 7.49
C ARG A 56 0.84 -30.85 7.25
N ALA A 57 -0.14 -31.38 6.53
CA ALA A 57 -0.20 -32.80 6.15
C ALA A 57 0.98 -33.21 5.25
N PHE A 58 1.50 -32.29 4.43
CA PHE A 58 2.74 -32.47 3.66
C PHE A 58 4.04 -32.29 4.49
N GLY A 59 3.95 -32.11 5.82
CA GLY A 59 5.11 -32.00 6.69
C GLY A 59 5.81 -30.63 6.69
N CYS A 60 5.13 -29.55 6.31
CA CYS A 60 5.73 -28.21 6.39
C CYS A 60 6.09 -27.82 7.83
N THR A 61 7.31 -27.34 8.03
CA THR A 61 7.73 -26.69 9.28
C THR A 61 7.07 -25.31 9.43
N ALA A 62 7.05 -24.74 10.64
CA ALA A 62 6.45 -23.42 10.89
C ALA A 62 7.04 -22.31 10.00
N THR A 63 8.36 -22.31 9.79
CA THR A 63 9.03 -21.33 8.94
C THR A 63 8.68 -21.54 7.46
N GLN A 64 8.54 -22.78 7.01
CA GLN A 64 8.09 -23.08 5.64
C GLN A 64 6.63 -22.71 5.44
N MET A 65 5.77 -22.95 6.44
CA MET A 65 4.38 -22.53 6.44
C MET A 65 4.27 -21.01 6.28
N LEU A 66 5.03 -20.24 7.08
CA LEU A 66 5.02 -18.79 7.00
C LEU A 66 5.53 -18.30 5.65
N MET A 67 6.72 -18.73 5.24
CA MET A 67 7.40 -18.19 4.06
C MET A 67 6.80 -18.65 2.73
N LYS A 68 6.30 -19.89 2.64
CA LYS A 68 5.84 -20.49 1.38
C LYS A 68 4.32 -20.54 1.23
N VAL A 69 3.57 -20.45 2.33
CA VAL A 69 2.10 -20.56 2.29
C VAL A 69 1.45 -19.27 2.75
N GLN A 70 1.70 -18.83 3.97
CA GLN A 70 0.99 -17.68 4.55
C GLN A 70 1.39 -16.36 3.91
N LEU A 71 2.70 -16.05 3.76
CA LEU A 71 3.16 -14.79 3.19
C LEU A 71 2.71 -14.58 1.73
N PRO A 72 2.84 -15.58 0.81
CA PRO A 72 2.37 -15.41 -0.56
C PRO A 72 0.85 -15.22 -0.65
N LEU A 73 0.08 -15.93 0.18
CA LEU A 73 -1.39 -15.81 0.20
C LEU A 73 -1.87 -14.51 0.85
N ALA A 74 -1.13 -14.01 1.85
CA ALA A 74 -1.41 -12.74 2.51
C ALA A 74 -0.89 -11.51 1.72
N ALA A 75 -0.06 -11.71 0.70
CA ALA A 75 0.63 -10.64 -0.04
C ALA A 75 -0.28 -9.54 -0.58
N PRO A 76 -1.45 -9.82 -1.18
CA PRO A 76 -2.34 -8.76 -1.67
C PRO A 76 -2.82 -7.82 -0.55
N THR A 77 -3.20 -8.38 0.60
CA THR A 77 -3.57 -7.63 1.80
C THR A 77 -2.41 -6.83 2.38
N MET A 78 -1.20 -7.40 2.40
CA MET A 78 0.01 -6.68 2.83
C MET A 78 0.33 -5.50 1.91
N MET A 79 0.17 -5.67 0.59
CA MET A 79 0.37 -4.60 -0.39
C MET A 79 -0.67 -3.48 -0.25
N ALA A 80 -1.92 -3.81 0.07
CA ALA A 80 -2.92 -2.81 0.43
C ALA A 80 -2.51 -2.01 1.67
N GLY A 81 -1.92 -2.67 2.67
CA GLY A 81 -1.38 -2.03 3.86
C GLY A 81 -0.20 -1.11 3.57
N LEU A 82 0.72 -1.56 2.72
CA LEU A 82 1.85 -0.77 2.26
C LEU A 82 1.39 0.49 1.51
N ASN A 83 0.39 0.38 0.63
CA ASN A 83 -0.15 1.55 -0.07
C ASN A 83 -0.74 2.57 0.92
N GLN A 84 -1.52 2.12 1.90
CA GLN A 84 -2.07 3.00 2.93
C GLN A 84 -0.98 3.70 3.74
N THR A 85 0.05 2.96 4.15
CA THR A 85 1.21 3.51 4.87
C THR A 85 1.95 4.55 4.04
N LEU A 86 2.16 4.31 2.75
CA LEU A 86 2.76 5.31 1.85
C LEU A 86 1.90 6.58 1.75
N MET A 87 0.60 6.44 1.53
CA MET A 87 -0.31 7.59 1.42
C MET A 87 -0.33 8.43 2.70
N LEU A 88 -0.38 7.78 3.87
CA LEU A 88 -0.30 8.48 5.15
C LEU A 88 1.06 9.13 5.38
N SER A 89 2.15 8.50 4.94
CA SER A 89 3.50 9.06 5.06
C SER A 89 3.66 10.33 4.23
N LEU A 90 3.11 10.33 3.00
CA LEU A 90 3.09 11.51 2.14
C LEU A 90 2.26 12.64 2.72
N SER A 91 1.09 12.32 3.31
CA SER A 91 0.29 13.31 4.04
C SER A 91 1.06 13.93 5.20
N MET A 92 1.99 13.19 5.81
CA MET A 92 2.78 13.67 6.95
C MET A 92 3.90 14.63 6.55
N VAL A 93 4.31 14.68 5.27
CA VAL A 93 5.41 15.53 4.79
C VAL A 93 5.16 17.00 5.09
N VAL A 94 3.93 17.49 4.91
CA VAL A 94 3.57 18.90 5.18
C VAL A 94 3.62 19.21 6.67
N VAL A 95 3.13 18.29 7.51
CA VAL A 95 3.15 18.45 8.97
C VAL A 95 4.59 18.40 9.50
N ALA A 96 5.42 17.50 8.97
CA ALA A 96 6.84 17.41 9.31
C ALA A 96 7.58 18.71 8.96
N SER A 97 7.22 19.39 7.87
CA SER A 97 7.82 20.67 7.51
C SER A 97 7.52 21.81 8.50
N MET A 98 6.54 21.67 9.40
CA MET A 98 6.31 22.64 10.48
C MET A 98 7.44 22.65 11.52
N ILE A 99 8.23 21.59 11.60
CA ILE A 99 9.48 21.53 12.39
C ILE A 99 10.71 21.64 11.49
N SER A 100 10.63 22.47 10.45
CA SER A 100 11.75 22.79 9.56
C SER A 100 12.36 21.58 8.86
N VAL A 101 11.58 20.51 8.64
CA VAL A 101 11.98 19.40 7.77
C VAL A 101 12.00 19.91 6.33
N GLY A 102 13.16 19.76 5.67
CA GLY A 102 13.35 20.20 4.29
C GLY A 102 12.54 19.40 3.27
N GLY A 103 12.36 19.96 2.07
CA GLY A 103 11.69 19.29 0.94
C GLY A 103 10.42 20.00 0.49
N LEU A 104 9.58 19.28 -0.26
CA LEU A 104 8.38 19.84 -0.90
C LEU A 104 7.36 20.39 0.11
N GLY A 105 7.23 19.75 1.29
CA GLY A 105 6.35 20.24 2.35
C GLY A 105 6.73 21.63 2.85
N LEU A 106 8.02 21.95 2.89
CA LEU A 106 8.52 23.25 3.34
C LEU A 106 8.27 24.33 2.29
N MET A 107 8.35 24.00 0.99
CA MET A 107 7.90 24.90 -0.07
C MET A 107 6.41 25.21 0.09
N VAL A 108 5.55 24.19 0.22
CA VAL A 108 4.11 24.42 0.43
C VAL A 108 3.86 25.31 1.65
N LEU A 109 4.46 24.98 2.78
CA LEU A 109 4.27 25.71 4.03
C LEU A 109 4.78 27.16 3.94
N SER A 110 5.94 27.37 3.31
CA SER A 110 6.51 28.70 3.11
C SER A 110 5.70 29.55 2.13
N GLY A 111 5.17 28.94 1.07
CA GLY A 111 4.30 29.62 0.12
C GLY A 111 3.00 30.09 0.77
N ILE A 112 2.37 29.22 1.57
CA ILE A 112 1.19 29.59 2.36
C ILE A 112 1.53 30.71 3.35
N GLY A 113 2.63 30.57 4.10
CA GLY A 113 3.02 31.56 5.12
C GLY A 113 3.39 32.93 4.54
N ARG A 114 3.89 32.98 3.31
CA ARG A 114 4.24 34.22 2.60
C ARG A 114 3.14 34.75 1.67
N LEU A 115 1.99 34.08 1.62
CA LEU A 115 0.92 34.32 0.64
C LEU A 115 1.41 34.26 -0.81
N ASP A 116 2.50 33.53 -1.05
CA ASP A 116 3.05 33.27 -2.38
C ASP A 116 2.38 32.03 -2.96
N MET A 117 1.30 32.28 -3.70
CA MET A 117 0.52 31.24 -4.37
C MET A 117 1.33 30.49 -5.42
N GLY A 118 2.31 31.13 -6.06
CA GLY A 118 3.17 30.46 -7.04
C GLY A 118 4.01 29.39 -6.38
N LEU A 119 4.70 29.74 -5.30
CA LEU A 119 5.56 28.81 -4.56
C LEU A 119 4.76 27.70 -3.86
N ALA A 120 3.59 28.02 -3.28
CA ALA A 120 2.69 27.03 -2.69
C ALA A 120 2.16 26.03 -3.75
N SER A 121 1.78 26.53 -4.93
CA SER A 121 1.24 25.70 -6.01
C SER A 121 2.30 24.76 -6.59
N VAL A 122 3.53 25.24 -6.79
CA VAL A 122 4.64 24.40 -7.29
C VAL A 122 4.97 23.28 -6.30
N GLY A 123 5.06 23.60 -5.00
CA GLY A 123 5.29 22.59 -3.96
C GLY A 123 4.15 21.58 -3.88
N GLY A 124 2.90 22.04 -3.96
CA GLY A 124 1.70 21.20 -3.89
C GLY A 124 1.56 20.28 -5.09
N ALA A 125 1.76 20.82 -6.30
CA ALA A 125 1.77 20.04 -7.53
C ALA A 125 2.87 18.97 -7.50
N GLY A 126 4.07 19.30 -7.00
CA GLY A 126 5.15 18.35 -6.81
C GLY A 126 4.76 17.18 -5.88
N LEU A 127 4.13 17.48 -4.74
CA LEU A 127 3.64 16.45 -3.82
C LEU A 127 2.55 15.57 -4.44
N VAL A 128 1.60 16.15 -5.18
CA VAL A 128 0.53 15.39 -5.85
C VAL A 128 1.11 14.48 -6.92
N LEU A 129 2.02 14.98 -7.76
CA LEU A 129 2.66 14.16 -8.78
C LEU A 129 3.46 13.01 -8.18
N LEU A 130 4.19 13.25 -7.08
CA LEU A 130 4.89 12.21 -6.34
C LEU A 130 3.92 11.18 -5.76
N ALA A 131 2.80 11.63 -5.18
CA ALA A 131 1.79 10.75 -4.61
C ALA A 131 1.15 9.85 -5.67
N VAL A 132 0.76 10.41 -6.81
CA VAL A 132 0.20 9.64 -7.93
C VAL A 132 1.23 8.66 -8.48
N PHE A 133 2.49 9.07 -8.61
CA PHE A 133 3.55 8.18 -9.06
C PHE A 133 3.75 6.99 -8.10
N LEU A 134 3.81 7.24 -6.80
CA LEU A 134 3.96 6.20 -5.78
C LEU A 134 2.73 5.29 -5.68
N ASP A 135 1.52 5.84 -5.80
CA ASP A 135 0.27 5.08 -5.85
C ASP A 135 0.27 4.09 -7.03
N ARG A 136 0.63 4.58 -8.23
CA ARG A 136 0.71 3.76 -9.44
C ARG A 136 1.76 2.67 -9.34
N LEU A 137 2.95 3.00 -8.82
CA LEU A 137 4.02 2.02 -8.60
C LEU A 137 3.56 0.93 -7.62
N THR A 138 2.88 1.31 -6.54
CA THR A 138 2.43 0.38 -5.51
C THR A 138 1.29 -0.51 -6.00
N GLN A 139 0.34 0.04 -6.76
CA GLN A 139 -0.72 -0.73 -7.41
C GLN A 139 -0.16 -1.76 -8.40
N ALA A 140 0.81 -1.37 -9.23
CA ALA A 140 1.46 -2.29 -10.18
C ALA A 140 2.17 -3.46 -9.46
N MET A 141 2.78 -3.21 -8.29
CA MET A 141 3.34 -4.27 -7.45
C MET A 141 2.25 -5.16 -6.83
N GLY A 142 1.14 -4.57 -6.40
CA GLY A 142 -0.01 -5.28 -5.82
C GLY A 142 -0.74 -6.19 -6.80
N GLU A 143 -0.96 -5.74 -8.04
CA GLU A 143 -1.56 -6.53 -9.11
C GLU A 143 -0.75 -7.80 -9.38
N ARG A 144 0.58 -7.66 -9.47
CA ARG A 144 1.49 -8.81 -9.64
C ARG A 144 1.37 -9.80 -8.48
N SER A 145 1.27 -9.33 -7.24
CA SER A 145 1.06 -10.20 -6.07
C SER A 145 -0.32 -10.90 -6.08
N SER A 146 -1.36 -10.25 -6.60
CA SER A 146 -2.69 -10.84 -6.73
C SER A 146 -2.74 -11.94 -7.80
N ASP A 147 -2.04 -11.76 -8.92
CA ASP A 147 -1.93 -12.77 -9.98
C ASP A 147 -1.22 -14.05 -9.47
N LEU A 148 -0.19 -13.88 -8.66
CA LEU A 148 0.53 -14.97 -8.00
C LEU A 148 -0.35 -15.75 -7.00
N ALA A 149 -1.21 -15.05 -6.23
CA ALA A 149 -2.08 -15.68 -5.24
C ALA A 149 -3.27 -16.45 -5.85
N THR A 150 -3.75 -16.02 -7.03
CA THR A 150 -4.95 -16.57 -7.67
C THR A 150 -4.65 -17.68 -8.68
N GLY A 151 -3.37 -17.93 -9.00
CA GLY A 151 -2.98 -18.95 -9.98
C GLY A 151 -3.52 -18.69 -11.39
N GLN A 152 -4.02 -17.49 -11.66
CA GLN A 152 -4.50 -17.12 -12.99
C GLN A 152 -3.30 -16.85 -13.90
N ARG A 153 -2.92 -17.91 -14.62
CA ARG A 153 -1.98 -17.82 -15.74
C ARG A 153 -2.49 -16.76 -16.72
N TRP A 154 -1.57 -15.92 -17.19
CA TRP A 154 -1.71 -14.86 -18.22
C TRP A 154 -2.61 -15.20 -19.43
N TYR A 155 -2.84 -16.50 -19.69
CA TYR A 155 -3.75 -17.00 -20.72
C TYR A 155 -5.26 -16.73 -20.45
N GLN A 156 -5.68 -16.50 -19.20
CA GLN A 156 -7.10 -16.24 -18.86
C GLN A 156 -7.48 -14.76 -18.91
N SER A 157 -6.53 -13.84 -18.67
CA SER A 157 -6.74 -12.39 -18.65
C SER A 157 -6.18 -11.68 -19.89
N GLY A 158 -5.34 -12.34 -20.68
CA GLY A 158 -4.80 -11.79 -21.94
C GLY A 158 -5.79 -11.77 -23.11
N PRO A 159 -5.40 -11.17 -24.26
CA PRO A 159 -6.24 -11.08 -25.46
C PRO A 159 -6.72 -12.44 -25.99
N LEU A 160 -5.96 -13.53 -25.74
CA LEU A 160 -6.36 -14.90 -26.06
C LEU A 160 -7.56 -15.40 -25.22
N GLY A 161 -7.70 -14.96 -23.97
CA GLY A 161 -8.84 -15.27 -23.10
C GLY A 161 -10.14 -14.61 -23.58
N LEU A 162 -10.05 -13.39 -24.11
CA LEU A 162 -11.16 -12.70 -24.78
C LEU A 162 -11.66 -13.50 -26.00
N VAL A 163 -10.74 -13.96 -26.86
CA VAL A 163 -11.07 -14.75 -28.05
C VAL A 163 -11.76 -16.08 -27.70
N MET A 164 -11.32 -16.79 -26.65
CA MET A 164 -11.98 -18.03 -26.21
C MET A 164 -13.37 -17.77 -25.59
N LYS A 165 -13.56 -16.65 -24.88
CA LYS A 165 -14.88 -16.26 -24.33
C LYS A 165 -15.89 -16.00 -25.44
N PHE A 166 -15.46 -15.38 -26.55
CA PHE A 166 -16.29 -15.19 -27.75
C PHE A 166 -16.64 -16.51 -28.44
N LYS A 167 -15.70 -17.47 -28.49
CA LYS A 167 -15.96 -18.79 -29.10
C LYS A 167 -16.95 -19.63 -28.26
N LYS A 168 -16.89 -19.53 -26.93
CA LYS A 168 -17.81 -20.24 -26.02
C LYS A 168 -19.24 -19.68 -26.07
N LYS A 169 -19.41 -18.37 -26.25
CA LYS A 169 -20.74 -17.74 -26.44
C LYS A 169 -21.45 -18.20 -27.73
N LYS A 170 -20.68 -18.55 -28.77
CA LYS A 170 -21.22 -19.00 -30.06
C LYS A 170 -21.73 -20.46 -30.05
N ASN A 171 -21.23 -21.31 -29.15
CA ASN A 171 -21.62 -22.72 -29.04
C ASN A 171 -22.83 -22.98 -28.14
N VAL A 172 -23.26 -22.00 -27.32
CA VAL A 172 -24.47 -22.11 -26.48
C VAL A 172 -25.74 -21.69 -27.25
N ALA A 173 -25.60 -21.09 -28.43
CA ALA A 173 -26.69 -20.63 -29.28
C ALA A 173 -27.14 -21.66 -30.34
N ARG A 174 -27.00 -22.96 -30.07
CA ARG A 174 -27.70 -23.98 -30.86
C ARG A 174 -28.92 -24.44 -30.06
N PRO A 175 -30.14 -23.99 -30.41
CA PRO A 175 -31.33 -24.54 -29.82
C PRO A 175 -31.40 -26.03 -30.17
N VAL A 176 -31.52 -26.87 -29.15
CA VAL A 176 -31.97 -28.25 -29.29
C VAL A 176 -33.44 -28.16 -29.66
N THR A 177 -33.77 -28.40 -30.92
CA THR A 177 -35.14 -28.67 -31.36
C THR A 177 -35.15 -30.07 -31.96
N ASN A 178 -36.01 -30.92 -31.37
CA ASN A 178 -36.52 -32.23 -31.79
C ASN A 178 -35.89 -32.89 -33.03
#